data_AF-F4Q5J3-F1
#
_entry.id   AF-F4Q5J3-F1
#
_cell.length_a   1.000
_cell.length_b   1.000
_cell.length_c   1.000
_cell.angle_alpha   90.00
_cell.angle_beta   90.00
_cell.angle_gamma   90.00
#
_symmetry.space_group_name_H-M   'P 1'
#
loop_
_entity.id
_entity.type
_entity.pdbx_description
1 polymer ?
#
loop_
_entity_poly.entity_id
_entity_poly.type
_entity_poly.pdbx_seq_one_letter_code
_entity_poly.pdbx_strand_id
1 'polypeptide(L)'
;MVRKCYEQSYSMVAKMKVEREVFGVNITGDAGIGKSQWVSYLMYMLGRDDKIVIVLHSIHIDSNTAVLFRYIDGSPTVTESRDIIGILNEAGPEAWYLVDGVSPHPTKTFTVLLSSPSKDSVHKDFRASPTTHDIRYMPDWTFEEIVVANKACFHRDHEIIKDRFEKWGGIPRYVLQLATLQGHQRLLYRALAIESIRAVLGSAL
;
A
#
# COMPACT_ATOMS: atom_id res chain seq x y z
N MET A 1 -0.43 8.81 13.80
CA MET A 1 -1.57 9.47 13.11
C MET A 1 -2.24 8.43 12.23
N VAL A 2 -3.57 8.28 12.31
CA VAL A 2 -4.34 7.44 11.38
C VAL A 2 -4.99 8.37 10.36
N ARG A 3 -4.85 8.06 9.06
CA ARG A 3 -5.48 8.85 7.98
C ARG A 3 -6.94 8.47 7.86
N LYS A 4 -7.81 9.44 7.56
CA LYS A 4 -9.22 9.16 7.28
C LYS A 4 -9.39 8.17 6.12
N CYS A 5 -8.53 8.24 5.11
CA CYS A 5 -8.57 7.28 3.99
C CYS A 5 -8.25 5.84 4.43
N TYR A 6 -7.51 5.63 5.51
CA TYR A 6 -7.21 4.28 6.02
C TYR A 6 -8.47 3.60 6.57
N GLU A 7 -9.30 4.35 7.29
CA GLU A 7 -10.60 3.89 7.80
C GLU A 7 -11.57 3.60 6.66
N GLN A 8 -11.62 4.48 5.66
CA GLN A 8 -12.46 4.31 4.47
C GLN A 8 -12.02 3.10 3.65
N SER A 9 -10.72 2.94 3.41
CA SER A 9 -10.18 1.78 2.71
C SER A 9 -10.43 0.49 3.48
N TYR A 10 -10.25 0.47 4.80
CA TYR A 10 -10.60 -0.70 5.62
C TYR A 10 -12.07 -1.07 5.47
N SER A 11 -12.97 -0.11 5.66
CA SER A 11 -14.43 -0.34 5.60
C SER A 11 -14.86 -0.89 4.23
N MET A 12 -14.33 -0.30 3.15
CA MET A 12 -14.58 -0.74 1.79
C MET A 12 -14.08 -2.17 1.54
N VAL A 13 -12.84 -2.48 1.92
CA VAL A 13 -12.25 -3.80 1.67
C VAL A 13 -12.91 -4.89 2.52
N ALA A 14 -13.24 -4.59 3.77
CA ALA A 14 -14.00 -5.50 4.64
C ALA A 14 -15.37 -5.81 4.05
N LYS A 15 -16.08 -4.80 3.53
CA LYS A 15 -17.35 -4.98 2.84
C LYS A 15 -17.21 -5.91 1.63
N MET A 16 -16.22 -5.67 0.76
CA MET A 16 -15.95 -6.52 -0.42
C MET A 16 -15.71 -7.99 -0.06
N LYS A 17 -14.94 -8.25 1.01
CA LYS A 17 -14.70 -9.62 1.47
C LYS A 17 -15.99 -10.30 1.94
N VAL A 18 -16.83 -9.59 2.68
CA VAL A 18 -18.09 -10.13 3.23
C VAL A 18 -19.10 -10.42 2.12
N GLU A 19 -19.22 -9.50 1.16
CA GLU A 19 -20.18 -9.64 0.05
C GLU A 19 -19.72 -10.67 -1.00
N ARG A 20 -18.43 -11.03 -1.01
CA ARG A 20 -17.83 -12.03 -1.91
C ARG A 20 -18.05 -11.74 -3.40
N GLU A 21 -18.22 -10.47 -3.75
CA GLU A 21 -18.35 -10.01 -5.15
C GLU A 21 -17.04 -10.15 -5.93
N VAL A 22 -15.91 -10.08 -5.22
CA VAL A 22 -14.56 -10.19 -5.76
C VAL A 22 -13.70 -11.11 -4.89
N PHE A 23 -12.69 -11.73 -5.49
CA PHE A 23 -11.69 -12.58 -4.83
C PHE A 23 -10.54 -11.78 -4.21
N GLY A 24 -10.46 -10.49 -4.53
CA GLY A 24 -9.48 -9.61 -3.93
C GLY A 24 -9.52 -8.20 -4.47
N VAL A 25 -8.64 -7.37 -3.93
CA VAL A 25 -8.53 -5.97 -4.26
C VAL A 25 -7.06 -5.57 -4.35
N ASN A 26 -6.72 -4.79 -5.36
CA ASN A 26 -5.44 -4.11 -5.46
C ASN A 26 -5.59 -2.67 -4.98
N ILE A 27 -4.98 -2.34 -3.83
CA ILE A 27 -4.82 -0.98 -3.34
C ILE A 27 -3.54 -0.41 -3.93
N THR A 28 -3.68 0.36 -5.01
CA THR A 28 -2.58 0.96 -5.75
C THR A 28 -2.40 2.44 -5.36
N GLY A 29 -1.23 3.00 -5.67
CA GLY A 29 -0.97 4.43 -5.50
C GLY A 29 0.52 4.74 -5.58
N ASP A 30 0.89 6.01 -5.53
CA ASP A 30 2.28 6.39 -5.72
C ASP A 30 3.23 5.80 -4.68
N ALA A 31 4.47 5.59 -5.11
CA ALA A 31 5.50 5.04 -4.25
C ALA A 31 5.82 6.02 -3.12
N GLY A 32 5.51 5.64 -1.87
CA GLY A 32 5.70 6.50 -0.70
C GLY A 32 4.43 7.15 -0.17
N ILE A 33 3.26 6.86 -0.75
CA ILE A 33 1.96 7.41 -0.32
C ILE A 33 1.42 6.84 1.00
N GLY A 34 2.05 5.80 1.54
CA GLY A 34 1.68 5.18 2.82
C GLY A 34 0.89 3.89 2.72
N LYS A 35 0.99 3.14 1.61
CA LYS A 35 0.36 1.81 1.46
C LYS A 35 0.79 0.81 2.53
N SER A 36 2.09 0.63 2.75
CA SER A 36 2.61 -0.31 3.77
C SER A 36 2.18 0.07 5.20
N GLN A 37 2.02 1.37 5.48
CA GLN A 37 1.48 1.84 6.77
C GLN A 37 -0.01 1.49 6.93
N TRP A 38 -0.77 1.52 5.83
CA TRP A 38 -2.16 1.06 5.84
C TRP A 38 -2.26 -0.45 6.11
N VAL A 39 -1.32 -1.28 5.64
CA VAL A 39 -1.29 -2.73 5.99
C VAL A 39 -1.17 -2.92 7.50
N SER A 40 -0.26 -2.20 8.15
CA SER A 40 -0.13 -2.27 9.61
C SER A 40 -1.42 -1.84 10.32
N TYR A 41 -2.08 -0.79 9.84
CA TYR A 41 -3.39 -0.38 10.34
C TYR A 41 -4.47 -1.45 10.11
N LEU A 42 -4.52 -2.05 8.92
CA LEU A 42 -5.46 -3.12 8.57
C LEU A 42 -5.26 -4.33 9.49
N MET A 43 -4.01 -4.79 9.68
CA MET A 43 -3.68 -5.88 10.60
C MET A 43 -4.11 -5.57 12.03
N TYR A 44 -3.88 -4.33 12.50
CA TYR A 44 -4.35 -3.90 13.82
C TYR A 44 -5.87 -3.99 13.95
N MET A 45 -6.63 -3.55 12.94
CA MET A 45 -8.09 -3.62 12.95
C MET A 45 -8.60 -5.07 12.90
N LEU A 46 -7.98 -5.91 12.08
CA LEU A 46 -8.33 -7.33 11.94
C LEU A 46 -8.00 -8.14 13.18
N GLY A 47 -6.85 -7.88 13.82
CA GLY A 47 -6.39 -8.59 15.02
C GLY A 47 -7.20 -8.31 16.29
N ARG A 48 -8.27 -7.49 16.21
CA ARG A 48 -9.23 -7.28 17.30
C ARG A 48 -10.25 -8.41 17.42
N ASP A 49 -10.34 -9.29 16.43
CA ASP A 49 -11.15 -10.50 16.43
C ASP A 49 -10.21 -11.72 16.36
N ASP A 50 -10.25 -12.55 17.39
CA ASP A 50 -9.38 -13.72 17.52
C ASP A 50 -9.69 -14.83 16.50
N LYS A 51 -10.85 -14.74 15.83
CA LYS A 51 -11.24 -15.65 14.74
C LYS A 51 -10.57 -15.31 13.42
N ILE A 52 -9.99 -14.11 13.29
CA ILE A 52 -9.40 -13.67 12.04
C ILE A 52 -8.00 -14.28 11.87
N VAL A 53 -7.82 -14.93 10.74
CA VAL A 53 -6.52 -15.45 10.28
C VAL A 53 -5.95 -14.51 9.22
N ILE A 54 -4.68 -14.16 9.34
CA ILE A 54 -3.98 -13.25 8.43
C ILE A 54 -2.73 -13.95 7.90
N VAL A 55 -2.54 -13.92 6.59
CA VAL A 55 -1.27 -14.28 5.93
C VAL A 55 -0.66 -12.99 5.38
N LEU A 56 0.52 -12.61 5.87
CA LEU A 56 1.28 -11.46 5.38
C LEU A 56 2.42 -11.95 4.49
N HIS A 57 2.48 -11.45 3.25
CA HIS A 57 3.57 -11.69 2.32
C HIS A 57 4.11 -10.33 1.82
N SER A 58 5.28 -9.93 2.30
CA SER A 58 5.77 -8.56 2.10
C SER A 58 7.25 -8.53 1.72
N ILE A 59 7.58 -7.68 0.75
CA ILE A 59 8.96 -7.36 0.38
C ILE A 59 9.78 -6.78 1.54
N HIS A 60 9.11 -6.27 2.57
CA HIS A 60 9.75 -5.67 3.75
C HIS A 60 10.16 -6.70 4.82
N ILE A 61 9.73 -7.96 4.67
CA ILE A 61 10.16 -9.08 5.52
C ILE A 61 11.19 -9.90 4.74
N ASP A 62 10.71 -10.62 3.72
CA ASP A 62 11.46 -11.38 2.73
C ASP A 62 10.48 -11.72 1.60
N SER A 63 10.88 -11.49 0.35
CA SER A 63 10.01 -11.71 -0.81
C SER A 63 9.64 -13.17 -1.06
N ASN A 64 10.30 -14.11 -0.36
CA ASN A 64 10.05 -15.54 -0.48
C ASN A 64 9.44 -16.15 0.79
N THR A 65 9.05 -15.34 1.77
CA THR A 65 8.52 -15.80 3.05
C THR A 65 7.15 -15.17 3.32
N ALA A 66 6.20 -16.00 3.74
CA ALA A 66 4.91 -15.55 4.27
C ALA A 66 4.83 -15.80 5.77
N VAL A 67 4.09 -14.94 6.46
CA VAL A 67 3.87 -14.99 7.91
C VAL A 67 2.39 -15.19 8.17
N LEU A 68 2.03 -16.29 8.83
CA LEU A 68 0.69 -16.63 9.27
C LEU A 68 0.50 -16.14 10.70
N PHE A 69 -0.50 -15.27 10.90
CA PHE A 69 -0.98 -14.81 12.19
C PHE A 69 -2.36 -15.40 12.46
N ARG A 70 -2.54 -16.01 13.63
CA ARG A 70 -3.83 -16.52 14.10
C ARG A 70 -3.84 -16.62 15.62
N TYR A 71 -5.01 -16.84 16.20
CA TYR A 71 -5.11 -17.28 17.59
C TYR A 71 -5.33 -18.80 17.65
N ILE A 72 -4.66 -19.46 18.58
CA ILE A 72 -4.87 -20.86 18.95
C ILE A 72 -5.16 -20.87 20.43
N ASP A 73 -6.32 -21.39 20.84
CA ASP A 73 -6.75 -21.44 22.24
C ASP A 73 -6.65 -20.07 22.96
N GLY A 74 -7.05 -19.00 22.26
CA GLY A 74 -7.00 -17.63 22.78
C GLY A 74 -5.60 -17.00 22.83
N SER A 75 -4.56 -17.69 22.37
CA SER A 75 -3.17 -17.20 22.34
C SER A 75 -2.72 -16.85 20.91
N PRO A 76 -2.12 -15.67 20.69
CA PRO A 76 -1.61 -15.31 19.37
C PRO A 76 -0.44 -16.23 19.00
N THR A 77 -0.51 -16.78 17.80
CA THR A 77 0.51 -17.64 17.19
C THR A 77 1.00 -17.03 15.88
N VAL A 78 2.30 -17.13 15.64
CA VAL A 78 2.95 -16.67 14.42
C VAL A 78 3.76 -17.81 13.81
N THR A 79 3.52 -18.11 12.53
CA THR A 79 4.28 -19.11 11.77
C THR A 79 4.87 -18.46 10.53
N GLU A 80 6.17 -18.60 10.33
CA GLU A 80 6.86 -18.13 9.12
C GLU A 80 7.20 -19.33 8.23
N SER A 81 6.96 -19.23 6.92
CA SER A 81 7.33 -20.28 5.98
C SER A 81 7.69 -19.72 4.61
N ARG A 82 8.64 -20.40 3.95
CA ARG A 82 8.92 -20.23 2.53
C ARG A 82 7.99 -21.02 1.62
N ASP A 83 7.28 -22.00 2.16
CA ASP A 83 6.16 -22.67 1.48
C ASP A 83 4.90 -21.80 1.59
N ILE A 84 4.84 -20.76 0.76
CA ILE A 84 3.76 -19.78 0.77
C ILE A 84 2.42 -20.43 0.41
N ILE A 85 2.42 -21.37 -0.55
CA ILE A 85 1.21 -22.09 -0.94
C ILE A 85 0.73 -22.99 0.20
N GLY A 86 1.65 -23.68 0.89
CA GLY A 86 1.34 -24.45 2.09
C GLY A 86 0.71 -23.60 3.19
N ILE A 87 1.30 -22.44 3.52
CA ILE A 87 0.72 -21.50 4.49
C ILE A 87 -0.69 -21.02 4.08
N LEU A 88 -0.90 -20.71 2.79
CA LEU A 88 -2.21 -20.26 2.30
C LEU A 88 -3.26 -21.37 2.41
N ASN A 89 -2.89 -22.62 2.11
CA ASN A 89 -3.77 -23.76 2.25
C ASN A 89 -4.11 -24.04 3.73
N GLU A 90 -3.12 -23.91 4.62
CA GLU A 90 -3.32 -24.04 6.07
C GLU A 90 -4.25 -22.94 6.62
N ALA A 91 -4.08 -21.70 6.16
CA ALA A 91 -4.90 -20.56 6.58
C ALA A 91 -6.37 -20.69 6.11
N GLY A 92 -6.57 -21.29 4.93
CA GLY A 92 -7.89 -21.53 4.37
C GLY A 92 -8.54 -20.30 3.71
N PRO A 93 -9.67 -20.49 3.00
CA PRO A 93 -10.28 -19.46 2.15
C PRO A 93 -10.84 -18.26 2.92
N GLU A 94 -11.18 -18.44 4.20
CA GLU A 94 -11.71 -17.38 5.06
C GLU A 94 -10.61 -16.42 5.56
N ALA A 95 -9.33 -16.79 5.44
CA ALA A 95 -8.22 -15.93 5.84
C ALA A 95 -8.12 -14.65 5.01
N TRP A 96 -7.32 -13.71 5.52
CA TRP A 96 -6.93 -12.50 4.82
C TRP A 96 -5.51 -12.67 4.27
N TYR A 97 -5.35 -12.65 2.95
CA TYR A 97 -4.03 -12.68 2.34
C TYR A 97 -3.58 -11.25 2.00
N LEU A 98 -2.68 -10.71 2.82
CA LEU A 98 -2.14 -9.35 2.66
C LEU A 98 -0.79 -9.42 1.94
N VAL A 99 -0.70 -8.77 0.79
CA VAL A 99 0.48 -8.84 -0.09
C VAL A 99 1.03 -7.44 -0.34
N ASP A 100 2.26 -7.16 0.10
CA ASP A 100 2.87 -5.84 -0.01
C ASP A 100 4.17 -5.85 -0.84
N GLY A 101 4.09 -5.28 -2.04
CA GLY A 101 5.26 -5.04 -2.90
C GLY A 101 5.84 -6.27 -3.61
N VAL A 102 5.19 -7.43 -3.50
CA VAL A 102 5.53 -8.70 -4.18
C VAL A 102 4.34 -9.24 -4.97
N SER A 103 4.59 -10.11 -5.94
CA SER A 103 3.51 -10.74 -6.71
C SER A 103 2.73 -11.73 -5.84
N PRO A 104 1.39 -11.68 -5.83
CA PRO A 104 0.58 -12.61 -5.06
C PRO A 104 0.63 -14.02 -5.68
N HIS A 105 0.59 -15.05 -4.83
CA HIS A 105 0.42 -16.42 -5.31
C HIS A 105 -1.06 -16.70 -5.63
N PRO A 106 -1.36 -17.55 -6.64
CA PRO A 106 -2.72 -17.98 -6.91
C PRO A 106 -3.35 -18.67 -5.69
N THR A 107 -4.55 -18.22 -5.29
CA THR A 107 -5.26 -18.76 -4.11
C THR A 107 -6.75 -18.48 -4.18
N LYS A 108 -7.54 -19.21 -3.38
CA LYS A 108 -8.96 -18.93 -3.14
C LYS A 108 -9.18 -17.96 -1.97
N THR A 109 -8.11 -17.66 -1.24
CA THR A 109 -8.12 -16.75 -0.10
C THR A 109 -8.31 -15.31 -0.56
N PHE A 110 -9.17 -14.55 0.12
CA PHE A 110 -9.39 -13.15 -0.22
C PHE A 110 -8.09 -12.36 -0.13
N THR A 111 -7.66 -11.78 -1.26
CA THR A 111 -6.33 -11.17 -1.39
C THR A 111 -6.40 -9.65 -1.43
N VAL A 112 -5.64 -9.00 -0.55
CA VAL A 112 -5.40 -7.55 -0.55
C VAL A 112 -3.98 -7.30 -1.04
N LEU A 113 -3.85 -6.92 -2.30
CA LEU A 113 -2.56 -6.59 -2.92
C LEU A 113 -2.28 -5.10 -2.78
N LEU A 114 -1.06 -4.73 -2.40
CA LEU A 114 -0.58 -3.36 -2.39
C LEU A 114 0.56 -3.23 -3.38
N SER A 115 0.35 -2.40 -4.40
CA SER A 115 1.34 -2.20 -5.46
C SER A 115 1.50 -0.74 -5.85
N SER A 116 2.65 -0.42 -6.46
CA SER A 116 2.80 0.81 -7.24
C SER A 116 2.14 0.62 -8.60
N PRO A 117 1.49 1.64 -9.19
CA PRO A 117 1.01 1.59 -10.56
C PRO A 117 2.12 1.24 -11.55
N SER A 118 3.35 1.67 -11.28
CA SER A 118 4.52 1.47 -12.15
C SER A 118 5.20 0.10 -12.03
N LYS A 119 4.73 -0.79 -11.15
CA LYS A 119 5.35 -2.11 -10.92
C LYS A 119 4.53 -3.24 -11.55
N ASP A 120 4.48 -3.27 -12.88
CA ASP A 120 3.67 -4.24 -13.63
C ASP A 120 3.94 -5.69 -13.22
N SER A 121 5.20 -6.07 -13.01
CA SER A 121 5.57 -7.43 -12.59
C SER A 121 4.91 -7.90 -11.28
N VAL A 122 4.48 -6.95 -10.43
CA VAL A 122 3.81 -7.25 -9.15
C VAL A 122 2.32 -7.47 -9.32
N HIS A 123 1.67 -6.75 -10.23
CA HIS A 123 0.21 -6.63 -10.23
C HIS A 123 -0.48 -7.00 -11.53
N LYS A 124 0.26 -7.16 -12.63
CA LYS A 124 -0.31 -7.41 -13.96
C LYS A 124 -1.22 -8.63 -13.96
N ASP A 125 -0.72 -9.76 -13.46
CA ASP A 125 -1.47 -11.02 -13.47
C ASP A 125 -2.68 -10.96 -12.52
N PHE A 126 -2.53 -10.30 -11.37
CA PHE A 126 -3.64 -10.06 -10.44
C PHE A 126 -4.76 -9.23 -11.08
N ARG A 127 -4.41 -8.21 -11.88
CA ARG A 127 -5.37 -7.35 -12.60
C ARG A 127 -5.90 -7.98 -13.89
N ALA A 128 -5.26 -9.03 -14.41
CA ALA A 128 -5.59 -9.63 -15.70
C ALA A 128 -6.97 -10.31 -15.72
N SER A 129 -7.56 -10.60 -14.56
CA SER A 129 -8.93 -11.11 -14.42
C SER A 129 -9.82 -10.06 -13.72
N PRO A 130 -10.21 -8.99 -14.43
CA PRO A 130 -10.91 -7.84 -13.84
C PRO A 130 -12.34 -8.17 -13.37
N THR A 131 -12.90 -9.32 -13.75
CA THR A 131 -14.16 -9.84 -13.21
C THR A 131 -14.01 -10.49 -11.84
N THR A 132 -12.77 -10.64 -11.36
CA THR A 132 -12.45 -11.31 -10.08
C THR A 132 -11.72 -10.42 -9.08
N HIS A 133 -11.12 -9.30 -9.51
CA HIS A 133 -10.35 -8.41 -8.62
C HIS A 133 -10.67 -6.94 -8.90
N ASP A 134 -10.89 -6.18 -7.83
CA ASP A 134 -11.11 -4.73 -7.90
C ASP A 134 -9.78 -3.95 -7.79
N ILE A 135 -9.74 -2.72 -8.27
CA ILE A 135 -8.58 -1.81 -8.21
C ILE A 135 -9.02 -0.51 -7.56
N ARG A 136 -8.37 -0.13 -6.46
CA ARG A 136 -8.65 1.11 -5.73
C ARG A 136 -7.38 1.93 -5.57
N TYR A 137 -7.50 3.24 -5.74
CA TYR A 137 -6.39 4.17 -5.59
C TYR A 137 -6.36 4.73 -4.16
N MET A 138 -5.19 4.68 -3.52
CA MET A 138 -4.96 5.36 -2.24
C MET A 138 -4.75 6.85 -2.50
N PRO A 139 -5.59 7.74 -1.94
CA PRO A 139 -5.49 9.16 -2.21
C PRO A 139 -4.21 9.77 -1.61
N ASP A 140 -3.79 10.86 -2.24
CA ASP A 140 -2.70 11.70 -1.78
C ASP A 140 -2.98 12.30 -0.41
N TRP A 141 -1.91 12.70 0.29
CA TRP A 141 -2.03 13.40 1.55
C TRP A 141 -2.42 14.85 1.32
N THR A 142 -3.37 15.32 2.10
CA THR A 142 -3.65 16.75 2.23
C THR A 142 -2.47 17.46 2.88
N PHE A 143 -2.37 18.78 2.66
CA PHE A 143 -1.33 19.57 3.30
C PHE A 143 -1.47 19.54 4.83
N GLU A 144 -2.71 19.50 5.33
CA GLU A 144 -3.03 19.37 6.75
C GLU A 144 -2.50 18.05 7.33
N GLU A 145 -2.73 16.91 6.65
CA GLU A 145 -2.17 15.61 7.06
C GLU A 145 -0.64 15.64 7.11
N ILE A 146 0.00 16.30 6.13
CA ILE A 146 1.45 16.48 6.08
C ILE A 146 1.94 17.30 7.27
N VAL A 147 1.28 18.43 7.59
CA VAL A 147 1.65 19.28 8.73
C VAL A 147 1.52 18.52 10.04
N VAL A 148 0.45 17.74 10.22
CA VAL A 148 0.25 16.92 11.42
C VAL A 148 1.35 15.86 11.54
N ALA A 149 1.64 15.12 10.46
CA ALA A 149 2.70 14.12 10.50
C ALA A 149 4.09 14.72 10.68
N ASN A 150 4.35 15.91 10.14
CA ASN A 150 5.60 16.61 10.38
C ASN A 150 5.78 16.91 11.87
N LYS A 151 4.77 17.51 12.50
CA LYS A 151 4.79 17.87 13.92
C LYS A 151 5.00 16.64 14.82
N ALA A 152 4.46 15.49 14.41
CA ALA A 152 4.58 14.27 15.20
C ALA A 152 5.93 13.55 15.03
N CYS A 153 6.49 13.54 13.81
CA CYS A 153 7.57 12.60 13.48
C CYS A 153 8.83 13.23 12.86
N PHE A 154 8.73 14.32 12.10
CA PHE A 154 9.83 14.79 11.24
C PHE A 154 10.42 16.14 11.66
N HIS A 155 9.63 16.98 12.33
CA HIS A 155 10.05 18.27 12.89
C HIS A 155 10.82 19.16 11.90
N ARG A 156 10.41 19.16 10.62
CA ARG A 156 10.99 20.03 9.58
C ARG A 156 10.40 21.43 9.66
N ASP A 157 11.16 22.38 9.13
CA ASP A 157 10.72 23.75 8.92
C ASP A 157 9.45 23.78 8.04
N HIS A 158 8.48 24.62 8.41
CA HIS A 158 7.22 24.77 7.72
C HIS A 158 7.40 25.25 6.27
N GLU A 159 8.30 26.19 6.03
CA GLU A 159 8.54 26.73 4.69
C GLU A 159 9.20 25.70 3.78
N ILE A 160 10.06 24.83 4.33
CA ILE A 160 10.60 23.68 3.60
C ILE A 160 9.46 22.75 3.20
N ILE A 161 8.55 22.42 4.12
CA ILE A 161 7.45 21.50 3.82
C ILE A 161 6.51 22.07 2.76
N LYS A 162 6.17 23.35 2.90
CA LYS A 162 5.30 24.03 1.95
C LYS A 162 5.90 24.00 0.55
N ASP A 163 7.17 24.40 0.39
CA ASP A 163 7.88 24.32 -0.89
C ASP A 163 7.94 22.89 -1.45
N ARG A 164 8.14 21.88 -0.59
CA ARG A 164 8.17 20.47 -1.03
C ARG A 164 6.79 19.96 -1.42
N PHE A 165 5.74 20.36 -0.72
CA PHE A 165 4.38 19.99 -1.04
C PHE A 165 3.94 20.59 -2.39
N GLU A 166 4.31 21.85 -2.64
CA GLU A 166 4.06 22.49 -3.95
C GLU A 166 4.76 21.76 -5.11
N LYS A 167 5.93 21.15 -4.85
CA LYS A 167 6.72 20.40 -5.85
C LYS A 167 6.27 18.96 -6.06
N TRP A 168 5.95 18.25 -4.98
CA TRP A 168 5.74 16.80 -4.98
C TRP A 168 4.30 16.39 -4.67
N GLY A 169 3.41 17.37 -4.49
CA GLY A 169 2.04 17.15 -4.05
C GLY A 169 2.00 16.48 -2.68
N GLY A 170 0.97 15.67 -2.47
CA GLY A 170 0.70 14.98 -1.21
C GLY A 170 1.45 13.67 -1.00
N ILE A 171 2.69 13.53 -1.49
CA ILE A 171 3.48 12.30 -1.33
C ILE A 171 4.47 12.44 -0.15
N PRO A 172 4.19 11.86 1.04
CA PRO A 172 4.96 12.11 2.26
C PRO A 172 6.43 11.76 2.16
N ARG A 173 6.77 10.73 1.38
CA ARG A 173 8.17 10.35 1.16
C ARG A 173 8.98 11.55 0.64
N TYR A 174 8.47 12.28 -0.34
CA TYR A 174 9.19 13.39 -0.93
C TYR A 174 9.06 14.68 -0.12
N VAL A 175 7.91 14.88 0.53
CA VAL A 175 7.62 16.08 1.31
C VAL A 175 8.27 16.07 2.70
N LEU A 176 8.40 14.91 3.35
CA LEU A 176 8.87 14.78 4.73
C LEU A 176 10.15 13.96 4.85
N GLN A 177 10.15 12.72 4.35
CA GLN A 177 11.25 11.79 4.54
C GLN A 177 12.52 12.24 3.78
N LEU A 178 12.35 12.66 2.52
CA LEU A 178 13.44 13.07 1.64
C LEU A 178 13.53 14.61 1.49
N ALA A 179 12.85 15.36 2.35
CA ALA A 179 12.72 16.82 2.26
C ALA A 179 14.07 17.55 2.16
N THR A 180 15.09 17.05 2.87
CA THR A 180 16.42 17.66 2.96
C THR A 180 17.44 17.08 1.97
N LEU A 181 17.09 16.00 1.24
CA LEU A 181 18.01 15.32 0.33
C LEU A 181 18.00 15.97 -1.07
N GLN A 182 18.92 16.92 -1.28
CA GLN A 182 18.99 17.71 -2.52
C GLN A 182 19.02 16.86 -3.81
N GLY A 183 19.70 15.71 -3.81
CA GLY A 183 19.75 14.82 -4.98
C GLY A 183 18.38 14.28 -5.40
N HIS A 184 17.49 14.00 -4.45
CA HIS A 184 16.13 13.56 -4.71
C HIS A 184 15.24 14.72 -5.15
N GLN A 185 15.48 15.92 -4.63
CA GLN A 185 14.77 17.14 -5.04
C GLN A 185 15.04 17.49 -6.51
N ARG A 186 16.20 17.09 -7.05
CA ARG A 186 16.53 17.24 -8.48
C ARG A 186 15.84 16.23 -9.40
N LEU A 187 15.21 15.18 -8.86
CA LEU A 187 14.51 14.19 -9.68
C LEU A 187 13.27 14.78 -10.36
N LEU A 188 12.58 15.74 -9.71
CA LEU A 188 11.46 16.46 -10.34
C LEU A 188 11.93 17.27 -11.55
N TYR A 189 13.03 18.00 -11.41
CA TYR A 189 13.61 18.75 -12.53
C TYR A 189 14.07 17.84 -13.67
N ARG A 190 14.55 16.63 -13.36
CA ARG A 190 14.88 15.63 -14.40
C ARG A 190 13.63 15.07 -15.06
N ALA A 191 12.56 14.79 -14.31
CA ALA A 191 11.29 14.34 -14.87
C ALA A 191 10.70 15.41 -15.80
N LEU A 192 10.66 16.67 -15.37
CA LEU A 192 10.23 17.82 -16.18
C LEU A 192 11.15 18.11 -17.38
N ALA A 193 12.45 17.79 -17.28
CA ALA A 193 13.39 17.93 -18.39
C ALA A 193 13.26 16.80 -19.43
N ILE A 194 12.86 15.59 -19.01
CA ILE A 194 12.59 14.44 -19.90
C ILE A 194 11.22 14.60 -20.56
N GLU A 195 10.20 15.04 -19.82
CA GLU A 195 8.93 15.51 -20.35
C GLU A 195 9.09 16.93 -20.88
N SER A 196 9.97 17.09 -21.87
CA SER A 196 10.17 18.39 -22.49
C SER A 196 8.83 18.96 -22.95
N ILE A 197 8.44 20.06 -22.32
CA ILE A 197 7.34 21.00 -22.60
C ILE A 197 7.14 21.25 -24.12
N ARG A 198 8.13 20.95 -24.96
CA ARG A 198 8.04 20.87 -26.43
C ARG A 198 6.96 19.92 -26.95
N ALA A 199 6.67 18.80 -26.28
CA ALA A 199 5.60 17.88 -26.71
C ALA A 199 4.20 18.45 -26.47
N VAL A 200 4.03 19.25 -25.41
CA VAL A 200 2.75 19.92 -25.08
C VAL A 200 2.56 21.20 -25.89
N LEU A 201 3.65 21.90 -26.25
CA LEU A 201 3.60 23.10 -27.11
C LEU A 201 3.61 22.78 -28.61
N GLY A 202 4.01 21.58 -29.02
CA GLY A 202 4.04 21.12 -30.42
C GLY A 202 2.73 20.50 -30.93
N SER A 203 1.73 20.32 -30.07
CA SER A 203 0.39 19.84 -30.43
C SER A 203 -0.67 20.95 -30.49
N ALA A 204 -0.25 22.20 -30.28
CA ALA A 204 -1.09 23.41 -30.35
C ALA A 204 -0.73 24.33 -31.54
N LEU A 205 -0.01 23.82 -32.54
CA LEU A 205 0.24 24.43 -33.85
C LEU A 205 -0.08 23.40 -34.94
#